data_AF-X1TEH9-F1
#
_entry.id   AF-X1TEH9-F1
#
_cell.length_a   1.000
_cell.length_b   1.000
_cell.length_c   1.000
_cell.angle_alpha   90.00
_cell.angle_beta   90.00
_cell.angle_gamma   90.00
#
_symmetry.space_group_name_H-M   'P 1'
#
loop_
_entity.id
_entity.type
_entity.pdbx_description
1 polymer ?
#
loop_
_entity_poly.entity_id
_entity_poly.type
_entity_poly.pdbx_seq_one_letter_code
_entity_poly.pdbx_strand_id
1 'polypeptide(L)'
;MSCPHLTGTIALMLSKDPSLTPEELDSILEATCLDLGSTGKDNYYGAGLINALDAVNAIACIEEEPDITTVPVAYSIGCYPNPSRNVTTVRFTL
;
A
#
# COMPACT_ATOMS: atom_id res chain seq x y z
N MET A 1 -14.66 15.69 -13.55
CA MET A 1 -14.08 14.34 -13.44
C MET A 1 -13.47 14.19 -12.05
N SER A 2 -14.01 13.32 -11.20
CA SER A 2 -13.55 13.14 -9.80
C SER A 2 -12.82 11.81 -9.56
N CYS A 3 -13.31 10.72 -10.16
CA CYS A 3 -12.76 9.37 -10.05
C CYS A 3 -11.21 9.26 -10.13
N PRO A 4 -10.51 9.82 -11.13
CA PRO A 4 -9.05 9.66 -11.22
C PRO A 4 -8.27 10.33 -10.07
N HIS A 5 -8.84 11.37 -9.44
CA HIS A 5 -8.21 12.00 -8.27
C HIS A 5 -8.30 11.10 -7.03
N LEU A 6 -9.45 10.43 -6.83
CA LEU A 6 -9.62 9.44 -5.78
C LEU A 6 -8.69 8.24 -6.01
N THR A 7 -8.65 7.70 -7.23
CA THR A 7 -7.75 6.58 -7.56
C THR A 7 -6.27 6.94 -7.38
N GLY A 8 -5.85 8.15 -7.77
CA GLY A 8 -4.48 8.62 -7.55
C GLY A 8 -4.14 8.78 -6.07
N THR A 9 -5.08 9.24 -5.26
CA THR A 9 -4.89 9.37 -3.81
C THR A 9 -4.74 7.99 -3.15
N ILE A 10 -5.59 7.02 -3.51
CA ILE A 10 -5.48 5.65 -3.03
C ILE A 10 -4.14 5.02 -3.43
N ALA A 11 -3.66 5.28 -4.65
CA ALA A 11 -2.36 4.79 -5.08
C ALA A 11 -1.20 5.33 -4.22
N LEU A 12 -1.27 6.60 -3.77
CA LEU A 12 -0.28 7.16 -2.84
C LEU A 12 -0.39 6.54 -1.45
N MET A 13 -1.60 6.29 -0.97
CA MET A 13 -1.84 5.61 0.30
C MET A 13 -1.26 4.19 0.30
N LEU A 14 -1.54 3.41 -0.75
CA LEU A 14 -0.99 2.07 -0.93
C LEU A 14 0.53 2.06 -1.16
N SER A 15 1.09 3.13 -1.75
CA SER A 15 2.54 3.29 -1.86
C SER A 15 3.21 3.50 -0.50
N LYS A 16 2.48 4.01 0.50
CA LYS A 16 2.97 4.20 1.87
C LYS A 16 2.81 2.92 2.69
N ASP A 17 1.67 2.26 2.56
CA ASP A 17 1.41 0.97 3.19
C ASP A 17 0.62 0.06 2.22
N PRO A 18 1.27 -0.96 1.63
CA PRO A 18 0.62 -1.86 0.70
C PRO A 18 -0.29 -2.90 1.38
N SER A 19 -0.27 -2.99 2.72
CA SER A 19 -1.07 -3.94 3.49
C SER A 19 -2.49 -3.44 3.83
N LEU A 20 -2.77 -2.16 3.55
CA LEU A 20 -4.08 -1.54 3.82
C LEU A 20 -5.22 -2.25 3.10
N THR A 21 -6.27 -2.52 3.86
CA THR A 21 -7.51 -3.10 3.33
C THR A 21 -8.43 -2.02 2.74
N PRO A 22 -9.36 -2.38 1.83
CA PRO A 22 -10.32 -1.43 1.28
C PRO A 22 -11.17 -0.73 2.35
N GLU A 23 -11.54 -1.42 3.42
CA GLU A 23 -12.33 -0.85 4.52
C GLU A 23 -11.55 0.21 5.32
N GLU A 24 -10.25 -0.02 5.53
CA GLU A 24 -9.36 0.95 6.16
C GLU A 24 -9.14 2.17 5.27
N LEU A 25 -8.95 1.96 3.95
CA LEU A 25 -8.83 3.04 2.99
C LEU A 25 -10.08 3.94 2.99
N ASP A 26 -11.27 3.34 2.92
CA ASP A 26 -12.54 4.08 2.97
C ASP A 26 -12.67 4.86 4.28
N SER A 27 -12.35 4.23 5.42
CA SER A 27 -12.42 4.88 6.74
C SER A 27 -11.46 6.07 6.87
N ILE A 28 -10.22 5.92 6.39
CA ILE A 28 -9.22 7.00 6.41
C ILE A 28 -9.65 8.14 5.49
N LEU A 29 -10.15 7.82 4.29
CA LEU A 29 -10.63 8.83 3.35
C LEU A 29 -11.81 9.60 3.94
N GLU A 30 -12.80 8.91 4.53
CA GLU A 30 -13.95 9.58 5.17
C GLU A 30 -13.54 10.45 6.37
N ALA A 31 -12.56 10.02 7.16
CA ALA A 31 -12.07 10.77 8.32
C ALA A 31 -11.21 12.00 7.95
N THR A 32 -10.57 11.99 6.78
CA THR A 32 -9.64 13.05 6.34
C THR A 32 -10.24 14.00 5.31
N CYS A 33 -11.44 13.70 4.80
CA CYS A 33 -12.16 14.59 3.91
C CYS A 33 -12.53 15.90 4.62
N LEU A 34 -12.44 17.00 3.88
CA LEU A 34 -12.97 18.28 4.29
C LEU A 34 -14.48 18.30 4.04
N ASP A 35 -15.26 18.28 5.12
CA ASP A 35 -16.72 18.35 5.03
C ASP A 35 -17.16 19.62 4.27
N LEU A 36 -18.04 19.43 3.29
CA LEU A 36 -18.59 20.49 2.46
C LEU A 36 -20.11 20.46 2.53
N GLY A 37 -20.72 21.61 2.87
CA GLY A 37 -22.17 21.75 2.89
C GLY A 37 -22.75 21.58 4.29
N SER A 38 -23.66 20.62 4.46
CA SER A 38 -24.31 20.36 5.75
C SER A 38 -23.39 19.51 6.62
N THR A 39 -23.36 19.76 7.92
CA THR A 39 -22.46 19.00 8.82
C THR A 39 -22.74 17.50 8.72
N GLY A 40 -21.71 16.74 8.34
CA GLY A 40 -21.76 15.29 8.20
C GLY A 40 -22.08 14.80 6.78
N LYS A 41 -22.13 13.48 6.63
CA LYS A 41 -22.23 12.83 5.32
C LYS A 41 -23.54 13.20 4.62
N ASP A 42 -23.45 13.79 3.44
CA ASP A 42 -24.61 14.18 2.64
C ASP A 42 -24.69 13.41 1.30
N ASN A 43 -25.83 13.53 0.59
CA ASN A 43 -26.03 12.82 -0.68
C ASN A 43 -25.39 13.51 -1.90
N TYR A 44 -24.80 14.70 -1.73
CA TYR A 44 -24.26 15.51 -2.83
C TYR A 44 -22.73 15.43 -2.89
N TYR A 45 -22.08 15.57 -1.74
CA TYR A 45 -20.64 15.57 -1.50
C TYR A 45 -20.17 14.33 -0.74
N GLY A 46 -21.08 13.51 -0.17
CA GLY A 46 -20.67 12.36 0.61
C GLY A 46 -19.99 12.82 1.90
N ALA A 47 -18.78 12.32 2.16
CA ALA A 47 -17.97 12.75 3.30
C ALA A 47 -17.28 14.11 3.08
N GLY A 48 -17.34 14.67 1.86
CA GLY A 48 -16.78 15.98 1.52
C GLY A 48 -15.68 15.92 0.45
N LEU A 49 -14.78 16.91 0.49
CA LEU A 49 -13.67 17.05 -0.44
C LEU A 49 -12.46 16.23 0.01
N ILE A 50 -11.92 15.41 -0.89
CA ILE A 50 -10.72 14.61 -0.65
C ILE A 50 -9.51 15.50 -0.34
N ASN A 51 -8.80 15.16 0.73
CA ASN A 51 -7.52 15.76 1.10
C ASN A 51 -6.42 14.68 1.08
N ALA A 52 -5.67 14.63 -0.02
CA ALA A 52 -4.64 13.61 -0.22
C ALA A 52 -3.48 13.72 0.78
N LEU A 53 -3.14 14.93 1.22
CA LEU A 53 -2.04 15.14 2.18
C LEU A 53 -2.39 14.54 3.54
N ASP A 54 -3.58 14.87 4.05
CA ASP A 54 -4.03 14.36 5.35
C ASP A 54 -4.31 12.86 5.30
N ALA A 55 -4.88 12.35 4.21
CA ALA A 55 -5.08 10.91 4.02
C ALA A 55 -3.76 10.11 4.09
N VAL A 56 -2.71 10.58 3.41
CA VAL A 56 -1.40 9.92 3.43
C VAL A 56 -0.71 10.09 4.79
N ASN A 57 -0.90 11.22 5.47
CA ASN A 57 -0.32 11.46 6.80
C ASN A 57 -1.02 10.65 7.90
N ALA A 58 -2.31 10.37 7.75
CA ALA A 58 -3.09 9.58 8.70
C ALA A 58 -2.65 8.11 8.78
N ILE A 59 -2.04 7.59 7.71
CA ILE A 59 -1.44 6.25 7.70
C ILE A 59 -0.19 6.28 8.58
N ALA A 60 -0.19 5.52 9.67
CA ALA A 60 1.00 5.32 10.48
C ALA A 60 2.07 4.63 9.61
N CYS A 61 3.28 5.19 9.57
CA CYS A 61 4.39 4.51 8.90
C CYS A 61 4.67 3.21 9.63
N ILE A 62 4.34 2.07 9.04
CA ILE A 62 4.90 0.80 9.44
C ILE A 62 6.21 0.70 8.67
N GLU A 63 7.31 1.11 9.31
CA GLU A 63 8.62 0.67 8.84
C GLU A 63 8.67 -0.84 9.10
N GLU A 64 8.25 -1.64 8.11
CA GLU A 64 8.79 -2.99 8.02
C GLU A 64 10.26 -2.81 7.68
N GLU A 65 11.09 -2.64 8.72
CA GLU A 65 12.51 -2.92 8.61
C GLU A 65 12.59 -4.30 7.98
N PRO A 66 13.24 -4.47 6.81
CA PRO A 66 13.47 -5.81 6.31
C PRO A 66 14.23 -6.54 7.41
N ASP A 67 13.61 -7.56 8.01
CA ASP A 67 14.25 -8.41 9.00
C ASP A 67 15.39 -9.17 8.32
N ILE A 68 16.55 -8.52 8.25
CA ILE A 68 17.77 -9.06 7.64
C ILE A 68 18.35 -10.23 8.46
N THR A 69 17.73 -10.63 9.58
CA THR A 69 18.17 -11.81 10.34
C THR A 69 17.78 -13.13 9.69
N THR A 70 16.85 -13.12 8.72
CA THR A 70 16.49 -14.31 7.94
C THR A 70 17.12 -14.29 6.54
N VAL A 71 18.45 -14.24 6.47
CA VAL A 71 19.14 -14.57 5.22
C VAL A 71 18.79 -16.02 4.88
N PRO A 72 18.11 -16.31 3.75
CA PRO A 72 17.85 -17.69 3.38
C PRO A 72 19.21 -18.36 3.16
N VAL A 73 19.54 -19.34 4.01
CA VAL A 73 20.79 -20.14 3.95
C VAL A 73 21.00 -20.73 2.54
N ALA A 74 19.92 -20.90 1.79
CA ALA A 74 19.92 -21.26 0.39
C ALA A 74 18.75 -20.60 -0.34
N TYR A 75 19.02 -19.91 -1.46
CA TYR A 75 18.00 -19.50 -2.42
C TYR A 75 18.13 -20.33 -3.69
N SER A 76 17.06 -21.03 -4.07
CA SER A 76 17.02 -21.90 -5.25
C SER A 76 16.36 -21.19 -6.42
N ILE A 77 17.12 -20.94 -7.49
CA ILE A 77 16.59 -20.40 -8.74
C ILE A 77 16.28 -21.57 -9.67
N GLY A 78 15.03 -21.68 -10.10
CA GLY A 78 14.60 -22.64 -11.12
C GLY A 78 15.05 -22.16 -12.49
N CYS A 79 16.01 -22.86 -13.09
CA CYS A 79 16.54 -22.52 -14.41
C CYS A 79 15.91 -23.43 -15.48
N TYR A 80 14.70 -23.09 -15.94
CA TYR A 80 14.15 -23.70 -17.16
C TYR A 80 14.53 -22.86 -18.38
N PRO A 81 14.90 -23.46 -19.53
CA PRO A 81 15.16 -24.87 -19.82
C PRO A 81 16.68 -25.13 -19.90
N ASN A 82 17.40 -25.17 -18.77
CA ASN A 82 18.83 -25.46 -18.77
C ASN A 82 19.10 -26.95 -18.46
N PRO A 83 19.85 -27.70 -19.32
CA PRO A 83 20.16 -29.11 -19.09
C PRO A 83 21.08 -29.41 -17.89
N SER A 84 21.76 -28.41 -17.31
CA SER A 84 22.49 -28.61 -16.06
C SER A 84 21.52 -28.56 -14.89
N ARG A 85 21.28 -29.70 -14.20
CA ARG A 85 20.52 -29.87 -12.93
C ARG A 85 19.59 -28.68 -12.62
N ASN A 86 18.28 -28.85 -12.86
CA ASN A 86 17.15 -27.90 -12.79
C ASN A 86 17.06 -26.89 -11.61
N VAL A 87 18.04 -26.83 -10.71
CA VAL A 87 18.11 -25.91 -9.58
C VAL A 87 19.55 -25.41 -9.40
N THR A 88 19.74 -24.10 -9.50
CA THR A 88 20.97 -23.43 -9.04
C THR A 88 20.72 -22.94 -7.62
N THR A 89 21.52 -23.43 -6.65
CA THR A 89 21.42 -22.99 -5.25
C THR A 89 22.49 -21.95 -4.95
N VAL A 90 22.08 -20.73 -4.62
CA VAL A 90 22.98 -19.69 -4.12
C VAL A 90 23.10 -19.86 -2.60
N ARG A 91 24.32 -20.03 -2.10
CA ARG A 91 24.63 -20.05 -0.66
C ARG A 91 25.27 -18.73 -0.28
N PHE A 92 24.76 -18.09 0.76
CA PHE A 92 25.35 -16.90 1.34
C PHE A 92 26.21 -17.32 2.55
N THR A 93 27.47 -16.93 2.57
CA THR A 93 28.38 -17.08 3.73
C THR A 93 28.67 -15.69 4.27
N LEU A 94 28.54 -15.50 5.58
CA LEU A 94 28.96 -14.28 6.28
C LEU A 94 30.49 -14.22 6.39
#